data_AF-A0A2N0ZEB2-F1
#
_entry.id   AF-A0A2N0ZEB2-F1
#
_cell.length_a   1.000
_cell.length_b   1.000
_cell.length_c   1.000
_cell.angle_alpha   90.00
_cell.angle_beta   90.00
_cell.angle_gamma   90.00
#
_symmetry.space_group_name_H-M   'P 1'
#
loop_
_entity.id
_entity.type
_entity.pdbx_description
1 polymer ?
#
loop_
_entity_poly.entity_id
_entity_poly.type
_entity_poly.pdbx_seq_one_letter_code
_entity_poly.pdbx_strand_id
1 'polypeptide(L)'
;MLKQVKVEFISEGWSPPGEIYHENGIVFDNDIVLAVDDIGGVSIYNLVEMKGDDVAIVADYESLECDRDLLINLILNNGGI
;
A
#
# COMPACT_ATOMS: atom_id res chain seq x y z
N MET A 1 12.47 -8.86 -1.87
CA MET A 1 12.08 -9.25 -3.26
C MET A 1 10.75 -8.56 -3.53
N LEU A 2 10.64 -7.74 -4.57
CA LEU A 2 9.38 -7.05 -4.90
C LEU A 2 8.24 -8.05 -5.06
N LYS A 3 7.23 -7.96 -4.21
CA LYS A 3 6.06 -8.84 -4.25
C LYS A 3 4.82 -8.03 -4.54
N GLN A 4 4.15 -8.37 -5.64
CA GLN A 4 2.83 -7.85 -5.93
C GLN A 4 1.82 -8.44 -4.93
N VAL A 5 0.98 -7.58 -4.39
CA VAL A 5 -0.04 -7.92 -3.38
C VAL A 5 -1.37 -7.28 -3.72
N LYS A 6 -2.43 -7.76 -3.08
CA LYS A 6 -3.65 -6.98 -2.86
C LYS A 6 -3.45 -6.10 -1.62
N VAL A 7 -3.86 -4.85 -1.68
CA VAL A 7 -3.80 -3.92 -0.56
C VAL A 7 -5.20 -3.80 0.03
N GLU A 8 -5.37 -4.24 1.28
CA GLU A 8 -6.60 -4.17 2.05
C GLU A 8 -6.51 -2.97 3.02
N PHE A 9 -7.51 -2.11 3.00
CA PHE A 9 -7.48 -0.86 3.75
C PHE A 9 -8.28 -0.99 5.04
N ILE A 10 -7.63 -0.65 6.16
CA ILE A 10 -8.32 -0.35 7.41
C ILE A 10 -8.88 1.08 7.25
N SER A 11 -10.15 1.17 6.83
CA SER A 11 -10.89 2.43 6.70
C SER A 11 -12.37 2.22 7.01
N GLU A 12 -12.90 2.96 7.99
CA GLU A 12 -14.31 2.87 8.42
C GLU A 12 -15.30 3.65 7.52
N GLY A 13 -14.84 4.27 6.43
CA GLY A 13 -15.64 5.31 5.73
C GLY A 13 -16.06 5.02 4.29
N TRP A 14 -15.17 4.44 3.47
CA TRP A 14 -15.36 4.39 2.01
C TRP A 14 -15.86 3.05 1.49
N SER A 15 -15.60 1.96 2.21
CA SER A 15 -16.12 0.65 1.85
C SER A 15 -17.57 0.49 2.31
N PRO A 16 -18.48 -0.01 1.46
CA PRO A 16 -19.82 -0.40 1.90
C PRO A 16 -19.74 -1.34 3.13
N PRO A 17 -20.69 -1.25 4.09
CA PRO A 17 -20.68 -2.13 5.25
C PRO A 17 -20.69 -3.62 4.84
N GLY A 18 -19.66 -4.35 5.27
CA GLY A 18 -19.51 -5.79 4.96
C GLY A 18 -18.73 -6.09 3.67
N GLU A 19 -18.30 -5.07 2.93
CA GLU A 19 -17.37 -5.21 1.82
C GLU A 19 -15.95 -4.85 2.27
N ILE A 20 -14.98 -5.60 1.75
CA ILE A 20 -13.57 -5.30 1.92
C ILE A 20 -13.11 -4.63 0.64
N TYR A 21 -12.63 -3.40 0.74
CA TYR A 21 -12.04 -2.68 -0.37
C TYR A 21 -10.59 -3.13 -0.59
N HIS A 22 -10.23 -3.39 -1.85
CA HIS A 22 -8.90 -3.83 -2.23
C HIS A 22 -8.36 -3.03 -3.42
N GLU A 23 -7.08 -2.72 -3.36
CA GLU A 23 -6.29 -2.22 -4.49
C GLU A 23 -5.17 -3.20 -4.86
N ASN A 24 -4.45 -2.91 -5.94
CA ASN A 24 -3.22 -3.62 -6.27
C ASN A 24 -2.03 -2.86 -5.73
N GLY A 25 -0.99 -3.56 -5.31
CA GLY A 25 0.19 -2.88 -4.80
C GLY A 25 1.44 -3.72 -4.76
N ILE A 26 2.48 -3.13 -4.20
CA ILE A 26 3.77 -3.76 -3.96
C ILE A 26 4.15 -3.54 -2.51
N VAL A 27 4.58 -4.60 -1.83
CA VAL A 27 5.24 -4.51 -0.53
C VAL A 27 6.75 -4.49 -0.74
N PHE A 28 7.40 -3.51 -0.12
CA PHE A 28 8.86 -3.35 -0.10
C PHE A 28 9.45 -3.98 1.17
N ASP A 29 10.75 -4.26 1.15
CA ASP A 29 11.45 -4.96 2.24
C ASP A 29 11.55 -4.13 3.54
N ASN A 30 11.17 -2.85 3.51
CA ASN A 30 11.19 -1.91 4.64
C ASN A 30 9.78 -1.63 5.21
N ASP A 31 8.84 -2.55 5.04
CA ASP A 31 7.44 -2.44 5.50
C ASP A 31 6.69 -1.24 4.89
N ILE A 32 7.12 -0.77 3.71
CA ILE A 32 6.37 0.21 2.92
C ILE A 32 5.51 -0.52 1.90
N VAL A 33 4.31 0.01 1.66
CA VAL A 33 3.37 -0.47 0.65
C VAL A 33 3.08 0.66 -0.33
N LEU A 34 3.23 0.38 -1.62
CA LEU A 34 2.72 1.24 -2.68
C LEU A 34 1.42 0.62 -3.20
N ALA A 35 0.32 1.34 -3.09
CA ALA A 35 -0.99 0.96 -3.61
C ALA A 35 -1.29 1.75 -4.89
N VAL A 36 -2.01 1.11 -5.81
CA VAL A 36 -2.45 1.69 -7.06
C VAL A 36 -3.93 1.39 -7.24
N ASP A 37 -4.73 2.46 -7.33
CA ASP A 37 -6.17 2.38 -7.57
C ASP A 37 -6.50 1.95 -9.02
N ASP A 38 -7.78 1.80 -9.34
CA ASP A 38 -8.26 1.36 -10.65
C ASP A 38 -8.13 2.42 -11.76
N ILE A 39 -7.89 3.68 -11.41
CA ILE A 39 -7.69 4.81 -12.32
C ILE A 39 -6.22 5.24 -12.45
N GLY A 40 -5.31 4.56 -11.73
CA GLY A 40 -3.87 4.79 -11.76
C GLY A 40 -3.35 5.83 -10.76
N GLY A 41 -4.17 6.24 -9.78
CA GLY A 41 -3.72 6.95 -8.59
C GLY A 41 -2.75 6.08 -7.79
N VAL A 42 -1.73 6.70 -7.21
CA VAL A 42 -0.67 6.00 -6.47
C VAL A 42 -0.59 6.57 -5.06
N SER A 43 -0.65 5.67 -4.09
CA SER A 43 -0.60 6.00 -2.68
C SER A 43 0.45 5.15 -1.96
N ILE A 44 1.03 5.70 -0.89
CA ILE A 44 2.10 5.05 -0.12
C ILE A 44 1.65 4.93 1.32
N TYR A 45 1.89 3.77 1.94
CA TYR A 45 1.49 3.49 3.31
C TYR A 45 2.58 2.71 4.04
N ASN A 46 2.51 2.74 5.38
CA ASN A 46 3.16 1.72 6.19
C ASN A 46 2.33 0.43 6.16
N LEU A 47 3.01 -0.70 6.06
CA LEU A 47 2.43 -2.02 6.24
C LEU A 47 2.02 -2.18 7.71
N VAL A 48 0.75 -2.52 7.95
CA VAL A 48 0.27 -2.91 9.28
C VAL A 48 0.58 -4.38 9.51
N GLU A 49 0.13 -5.25 8.59
CA GLU A 49 0.44 -6.68 8.62
C GLU A 49 0.23 -7.34 7.25
N MET A 50 0.78 -8.55 7.09
CA MET A 50 0.47 -9.44 5.97
C MET A 50 -0.61 -10.44 6.38
N LYS A 51 -1.67 -10.54 5.58
CA LYS A 51 -2.71 -11.56 5.69
C LYS A 51 -2.44 -12.66 4.67
N GLY A 52 -1.84 -13.74 5.15
CA GLY A 52 -1.32 -14.79 4.27
C GLY A 52 -0.10 -14.27 3.50
N ASP A 53 0.06 -14.74 2.26
CA ASP A 53 1.22 -14.39 1.44
C ASP A 53 0.95 -13.22 0.48
N ASP A 54 -0.29 -12.88 0.18
CA ASP A 54 -0.65 -12.03 -0.96
C ASP A 54 -1.50 -10.80 -0.62
N VAL A 55 -1.86 -10.60 0.65
CA VAL A 55 -2.65 -9.44 1.08
C VAL A 55 -1.84 -8.62 2.08
N ALA A 56 -1.59 -7.36 1.75
CA ALA A 56 -1.01 -6.36 2.64
C ALA A 56 -2.13 -5.53 3.25
N ILE A 57 -2.13 -5.38 4.58
CA ILE A 57 -3.08 -4.55 5.29
C ILE A 57 -2.42 -3.21 5.61
N VAL A 58 -3.10 -2.12 5.27
CA VAL A 58 -2.63 -0.73 5.51
C VAL A 58 -3.69 0.10 6.21
N ALA A 59 -3.29 1.16 6.89
CA ALA A 59 -4.20 2.13 7.48
C ALA A 59 -4.34 3.35 6.56
N ASP A 60 -5.56 3.59 6.06
CA ASP A 60 -5.86 4.68 5.11
C ASP A 60 -5.51 6.08 5.67
N TYR A 61 -5.73 6.28 6.97
CA TYR A 61 -5.43 7.53 7.66
C TYR A 61 -3.93 7.80 7.89
N GLU A 62 -3.05 6.85 7.54
CA GLU A 62 -1.59 7.00 7.65
C GLU A 62 -0.91 7.11 6.27
N SER A 63 -1.60 7.63 5.26
CA SER A 63 -1.01 7.79 3.93
C SER A 63 0.24 8.70 3.97
N LEU A 64 1.29 8.25 3.29
CA LEU A 64 2.56 8.94 3.08
C LEU A 64 2.59 9.65 1.71
N GLU A 65 1.42 9.86 1.09
CA GLU A 65 1.22 10.34 -0.29
C GLU A 65 1.97 11.64 -0.64
N CYS A 66 2.31 12.46 0.36
CA CYS A 66 3.02 13.72 0.15
C CYS A 66 4.56 13.59 0.06
N ASP A 67 5.14 12.41 0.29
CA ASP A 67 6.59 12.19 0.24
C ASP A 67 7.05 11.73 -1.15
N ARG A 68 7.33 12.72 -2.02
CA ARG A 68 7.79 12.48 -3.40
C ARG A 68 9.16 11.82 -3.46
N ASP A 69 10.04 12.15 -2.52
CA ASP A 69 11.40 11.61 -2.48
C ASP A 69 11.36 10.14 -2.08
N LEU A 70 10.48 9.78 -1.14
CA LEU A 70 10.18 8.38 -0.82
C LEU A 70 9.68 7.63 -2.06
N LEU A 71 8.69 8.15 -2.80
CA LEU A 71 8.20 7.50 -4.02
C LEU A 71 9.31 7.23 -5.04
N ILE A 72 10.15 8.23 -5.31
CA ILE A 72 11.27 8.10 -6.25
C ILE A 72 12.28 7.05 -5.74
N ASN A 73 12.60 7.05 -4.44
CA ASN A 73 13.51 6.07 -3.85
C ASN A 73 12.93 4.65 -3.85
N LEU A 74 11.62 4.48 -3.62
CA LEU A 74 10.95 3.18 -3.75
C LEU A 74 11.12 2.62 -5.17
N ILE A 75 10.91 3.47 -6.20
CA ILE A 75 11.02 3.09 -7.61
C ILE A 75 12.48 2.78 -8.01
N LEU A 76 13.43 3.63 -7.63
CA LEU A 76 14.82 3.52 -8.08
C LEU A 76 15.65 2.53 -7.26
N ASN A 77 15.36 2.41 -5.96
CA ASN A 77 16.18 1.69 -4.98
C ASN A 77 15.44 0.53 -4.30
N ASN A 78 14.26 0.12 -4.79
CA ASN A 78 13.49 -0.98 -4.22
C ASN A 78 13.20 -0.79 -2.70
N GLY A 79 12.90 0.43 -2.30
CA GLY A 79 12.68 0.78 -0.90
C GLY A 79 13.94 0.84 -0.03
N GLY A 80 15.12 0.84 -0.64
CA GLY A 80 16.35 1.25 0.05
C GLY A 80 16.25 2.73 0.45
N ILE A 81 16.21 2.97 1.76
CA ILE A 81 16.41 4.29 2.39
C ILE A 81 17.88 4.39 2.82
#